data_AF-A0A2C9VMK8-F1
#
_entry.id   AF-A0A2C9VMK8-F1
#
_cell.length_a   1.000
_cell.length_b   1.000
_cell.length_c   1.000
_cell.angle_alpha   90.00
_cell.angle_beta   90.00
_cell.angle_gamma   90.00
#
_symmetry.space_group_name_H-M   'P 1'
#
loop_
_entity.id
_entity.type
_entity.pdbx_description
1 polymer ?
#
loop_
_entity_poly.entity_id
_entity_poly.type
_entity_poly.pdbx_seq_one_letter_code
_entity_poly.pdbx_strand_id
1 'polypeptide(L)'
;MKGSKATVLTLAEKCKNILASNWQARLNTIKADAKGSKEDLHTSKVKYILKKGRPYIWIPEKDVHNVNTIIDERGSLAVACPFPGPLANLLRSIKKLPERIALLGDVCPLKDGMAQLAMGSIKEVIQSEQRAMNESTYTVSSVLNSSNLITTSRSESLKELLDGGGKYRVYRFNIRSCMFVDGYGRTHEVESEDFERSKVDPLASFSAKLIDGINRSEARRRALILFCLIYLNANARGTLSALSLPSTILLRPRGETGEKIRGRWFTPWMLENSRLQHID
;
A
#
# COMPACT_ATOMS: atom_id res chain seq x y z
N MET A 1 -20.99 9.68 -25.23
CA MET A 1 -19.54 9.88 -25.00
C MET A 1 -18.85 8.53 -25.11
N LYS A 2 -17.95 8.33 -26.08
CA LYS A 2 -17.09 7.13 -26.13
C LYS A 2 -16.08 7.26 -25.00
N GLY A 3 -16.10 6.34 -24.02
CA GLY A 3 -15.14 6.34 -22.92
C GLY A 3 -13.72 6.30 -23.46
N SER A 4 -12.87 7.27 -23.06
CA SER A 4 -11.45 7.17 -23.35
C SER A 4 -10.90 5.92 -22.67
N LYS A 5 -9.97 5.22 -23.33
CA LYS A 5 -9.27 4.09 -22.73
C LYS A 5 -8.52 4.63 -21.50
N ALA A 6 -8.95 4.24 -20.30
CA ALA A 6 -8.20 4.49 -19.09
C ALA A 6 -6.79 3.90 -19.24
N THR A 7 -5.76 4.70 -18.99
CA THR A 7 -4.37 4.25 -19.03
C THR A 7 -4.16 3.25 -17.91
N VAL A 8 -3.88 2.00 -18.26
CA VAL A 8 -3.60 0.95 -17.27
C VAL A 8 -2.21 1.21 -16.72
N LEU A 9 -2.08 1.35 -15.40
CA LEU A 9 -0.78 1.46 -14.74
C LEU A 9 0.12 0.28 -15.11
N THR A 10 1.37 0.58 -15.39
CA THR A 10 2.44 -0.40 -15.54
C THR A 10 2.65 -1.19 -14.25
N LEU A 11 3.29 -2.36 -14.33
CA LEU A 11 3.61 -3.16 -13.14
C LEU A 11 4.53 -2.40 -12.18
N ALA A 12 5.49 -1.63 -12.71
CA ALA A 12 6.40 -0.82 -11.93
C ALA A 12 5.68 0.30 -11.15
N GLU A 13 4.73 1.00 -11.77
CA GLU A 13 3.88 1.99 -11.10
C GLU A 13 3.04 1.35 -10.01
N LYS A 14 2.43 0.19 -10.27
CA LYS A 14 1.68 -0.56 -9.24
C LYS A 14 2.55 -0.90 -8.05
N CYS A 15 3.78 -1.36 -8.28
CA CYS A 15 4.71 -1.70 -7.20
C CYS A 15 5.10 -0.47 -6.37
N LYS A 16 5.40 0.66 -7.03
CA LYS A 16 5.70 1.92 -6.34
C LYS A 16 4.52 2.43 -5.54
N ASN A 17 3.31 2.32 -6.08
CA ASN A 17 2.09 2.70 -5.36
C ASN A 17 1.88 1.83 -4.13
N ILE A 18 1.97 0.49 -4.25
CA ILE A 18 1.88 -0.43 -3.10
C ILE A 18 2.90 -0.06 -2.01
N LEU A 19 4.14 0.20 -2.42
CA LEU A 19 5.23 0.55 -1.50
C LEU A 19 4.99 1.90 -0.81
N ALA A 20 4.40 2.87 -1.50
CA ALA A 20 4.11 4.19 -0.94
C ALA A 20 2.82 4.24 -0.10
N SER A 21 1.85 3.38 -0.40
CA SER A 21 0.57 3.33 0.29
C SER A 21 0.63 2.65 1.67
N ASN A 22 1.70 1.92 1.98
CA ASN A 22 1.85 1.21 3.24
C ASN A 22 3.01 1.78 4.08
N TRP A 23 3.06 1.38 5.36
CA TRP A 23 4.10 1.73 6.33
C TRP A 23 4.59 0.52 7.13
N GLN A 24 4.05 -0.65 6.82
CA GLN A 24 4.39 -1.92 7.46
C GLN A 24 4.81 -2.91 6.40
N ALA A 25 5.89 -3.62 6.68
CA ALA A 25 6.40 -4.69 5.84
C ALA A 25 6.66 -5.93 6.68
N ARG A 26 6.74 -7.08 6.03
CA ARG A 26 7.39 -8.26 6.60
C ARG A 26 8.83 -8.30 6.12
N LEU A 27 9.77 -8.25 7.06
CA LEU A 27 11.19 -8.41 6.78
C LEU A 27 11.54 -9.87 6.97
N ASN A 28 12.21 -10.46 5.98
CA ASN A 28 12.81 -11.77 6.08
C ASN A 28 14.33 -11.60 6.05
N THR A 29 15.02 -12.16 7.04
CA THR A 29 16.49 -12.25 7.05
C THR A 29 16.91 -13.69 7.28
N ILE A 30 18.14 -13.99 6.87
CA ILE A 30 18.74 -15.31 7.05
C ILE A 30 19.19 -15.43 8.51
N LYS A 31 18.83 -16.52 9.19
CA LYS A 31 19.24 -16.73 10.59
C LYS A 31 20.74 -16.95 10.67
N ALA A 32 21.38 -16.27 11.60
CA ALA A 32 22.80 -16.45 11.86
C ALA A 32 23.05 -17.36 13.07
N ASP A 33 24.12 -18.16 13.02
CA ASP A 33 24.64 -18.94 14.14
C ASP A 33 26.17 -18.75 14.28
N ALA A 34 26.75 -19.41 15.30
CA ALA A 34 28.18 -19.30 15.61
C ALA A 34 29.13 -19.88 14.53
N LYS A 35 28.62 -20.57 13.51
CA LYS A 35 29.38 -21.16 12.40
C LYS A 35 29.08 -20.50 11.04
N GLY A 36 28.04 -19.66 10.94
CA GLY A 36 27.68 -18.95 9.71
C GLY A 36 26.17 -18.74 9.57
N SER A 37 25.67 -18.66 8.34
CA SER A 37 24.24 -18.60 8.05
C SER A 37 23.61 -19.99 8.00
N LYS A 38 22.45 -20.15 8.64
CA LYS A 38 21.55 -21.28 8.38
C LYS A 38 20.68 -20.96 7.17
N GLU A 39 20.26 -21.96 6.40
CA GLU A 39 19.24 -21.77 5.35
C GLU A 39 17.84 -21.42 5.92
N ASP A 40 17.70 -21.34 7.25
CA ASP A 40 16.47 -20.93 7.93
C ASP A 40 16.24 -19.42 7.87
N LEU A 41 14.99 -19.03 7.60
CA LEU A 41 14.56 -17.64 7.58
C LEU A 41 13.95 -17.20 8.92
N HIS A 42 14.26 -15.98 9.33
CA HIS A 42 13.54 -15.26 10.39
C HIS A 42 12.64 -14.20 9.74
N THR A 43 11.36 -14.19 10.12
CA THR A 43 10.36 -13.26 9.58
C THR A 43 9.71 -12.48 10.71
N SER A 44 9.80 -11.16 10.66
CA SER A 44 9.08 -10.29 11.59
C SER A 44 8.46 -9.09 10.87
N LYS A 45 7.56 -8.40 11.58
CA LYS A 45 6.88 -7.22 11.05
C LYS A 45 7.67 -5.98 11.45
N VAL A 46 8.00 -5.17 10.45
CA VAL A 46 8.77 -3.93 10.61
C VAL A 46 7.98 -2.73 10.10
N LYS A 47 8.26 -1.55 10.67
CA LYS A 47 7.75 -0.29 10.14
C LYS A 47 8.76 0.30 9.17
N TYR A 48 8.29 1.01 8.16
CA TYR A 48 9.17 1.67 7.20
C TYR A 48 8.58 2.99 6.68
N ILE A 49 9.44 3.84 6.14
CA ILE A 49 9.06 4.98 5.31
C ILE A 49 9.83 4.94 4.00
N LEU A 50 9.30 5.62 2.97
CA LEU A 50 10.02 5.89 1.75
C LEU A 50 10.61 7.30 1.76
N LYS A 51 11.89 7.41 1.43
CA LYS A 51 12.54 8.69 1.15
C LYS A 51 13.28 8.60 -0.17
N LYS A 52 12.93 9.45 -1.14
CA LYS A 52 13.49 9.44 -2.51
C LYS A 52 13.48 8.04 -3.16
N GLY A 53 12.37 7.31 -2.98
CA GLY A 53 12.19 5.95 -3.52
C GLY A 53 12.90 4.83 -2.74
N ARG A 54 13.67 5.15 -1.68
CA ARG A 54 14.38 4.15 -0.87
C ARG A 54 13.64 3.85 0.44
N PRO A 55 13.44 2.57 0.80
CA PRO A 55 12.86 2.19 2.09
C PRO A 55 13.88 2.35 3.23
N TYR A 56 13.44 3.04 4.27
CA TYR A 56 14.11 3.10 5.57
C TYR A 56 13.26 2.28 6.55
N ILE A 57 13.88 1.36 7.28
CA ILE A 57 13.20 0.39 8.13
C ILE A 57 13.56 0.65 9.59
N TRP A 58 12.57 0.57 10.47
CA TRP A 58 12.72 0.60 11.93
C TRP A 58 12.56 -0.82 12.47
N ILE A 59 13.63 -1.35 13.04
CA ILE A 59 13.70 -2.68 13.64
C ILE A 59 13.80 -2.51 15.16
N PRO A 60 12.92 -3.13 15.96
CA PRO A 60 13.06 -3.10 17.42
C PRO A 60 14.44 -3.62 17.85
N GLU A 61 15.11 -2.97 18.81
CA GLU A 61 16.46 -3.39 19.25
C GLU A 61 16.54 -4.86 19.72
N LYS A 62 15.44 -5.37 20.26
CA LYS A 62 15.34 -6.75 20.77
C LYS A 62 15.10 -7.79 19.67
N ASP A 63 14.85 -7.37 18.43
CA ASP A 63 14.59 -8.29 17.32
C ASP A 63 15.90 -8.94 16.83
N VAL A 64 15.82 -10.22 16.48
CA VAL A 64 16.92 -11.04 15.96
C VAL A 64 17.40 -10.53 14.60
N HIS A 65 16.55 -9.82 13.86
CA HIS A 65 16.97 -9.16 12.62
C HIS A 65 18.24 -8.32 12.80
N ASN A 66 18.42 -7.64 13.94
CA ASN A 66 19.61 -6.80 14.16
C ASN A 66 20.91 -7.60 14.14
N VAL A 67 20.90 -8.84 14.65
CA VAL A 67 22.07 -9.73 14.65
C VAL A 67 22.24 -10.37 13.28
N ASN A 68 21.15 -10.86 12.70
CA ASN A 68 21.16 -11.51 11.39
C ASN A 68 21.77 -10.60 10.33
N THR A 69 21.36 -9.31 10.28
CA THR A 69 21.84 -8.35 9.28
C THR A 69 23.32 -7.97 9.41
N ILE A 70 23.93 -8.20 10.57
CA ILE A 70 25.36 -7.95 10.78
C ILE A 70 26.19 -9.07 10.14
N ILE A 71 25.65 -10.29 10.16
CA ILE A 71 26.34 -11.49 9.66
C ILE A 71 26.04 -11.70 8.17
N ASP A 72 24.79 -11.51 7.76
CA ASP A 72 24.36 -11.56 6.36
C ASP A 72 23.39 -10.39 6.10
N GLU A 73 23.84 -9.43 5.28
CA GLU A 73 23.04 -8.25 4.96
C GLU A 73 21.85 -8.56 4.05
N ARG A 74 21.80 -9.75 3.44
CA ARG A 74 20.74 -10.11 2.50
C ARG A 74 19.41 -10.26 3.22
N GLY A 75 18.39 -9.64 2.64
CA GLY A 75 17.03 -9.72 3.15
C GLY A 75 16.00 -9.54 2.06
N SER A 76 14.76 -9.86 2.40
CA SER A 76 13.61 -9.51 1.57
C SER A 76 12.54 -8.77 2.36
N LEU A 77 11.89 -7.83 1.69
CA LEU A 77 10.75 -7.10 2.22
C LEU A 77 9.49 -7.49 1.44
N ALA A 78 8.47 -7.97 2.14
CA ALA A 78 7.15 -8.18 1.58
C ALA A 78 6.19 -7.07 2.04
N VAL A 79 5.61 -6.35 1.08
CA VAL A 79 4.67 -5.25 1.33
C VAL A 79 3.36 -5.52 0.60
N ALA A 80 2.26 -5.60 1.33
CA ALA A 80 0.94 -5.76 0.75
C ALA A 80 0.28 -4.40 0.50
N CYS A 81 -0.56 -4.32 -0.51
CA CYS A 81 -1.40 -3.15 -0.71
C CYS A 81 -2.33 -2.97 0.52
N PRO A 82 -2.47 -1.77 1.09
CA PRO A 82 -3.26 -1.60 2.31
C PRO A 82 -4.74 -1.82 2.03
N PHE A 83 -5.38 -2.73 2.78
CA PHE A 83 -6.82 -2.96 2.69
C PHE A 83 -7.43 -2.87 4.09
N PRO A 84 -8.61 -2.26 4.26
CA PRO A 84 -9.29 -2.26 5.55
C PRO A 84 -9.70 -3.68 5.95
N GLY A 85 -9.60 -3.99 7.23
CA GLY A 85 -9.84 -5.33 7.81
C GLY A 85 -11.14 -6.01 7.36
N PRO A 86 -12.29 -5.31 7.26
CA PRO A 86 -13.53 -5.90 6.76
C PRO A 86 -13.43 -6.48 5.32
N LEU A 87 -12.50 -5.99 4.49
CA LEU A 87 -12.27 -6.51 3.14
C LEU A 87 -11.42 -7.80 3.14
N ALA A 88 -10.74 -8.13 4.23
CA ALA A 88 -9.94 -9.37 4.34
C ALA A 88 -10.79 -10.61 4.13
N ASN A 89 -11.95 -10.65 4.81
CA ASN A 89 -12.88 -11.78 4.77
C ASN A 89 -13.49 -11.94 3.37
N LEU A 90 -13.74 -10.80 2.71
CA LEU A 90 -14.25 -10.78 1.36
C LEU A 90 -13.23 -11.34 0.36
N LEU A 91 -11.98 -10.87 0.40
CA LEU A 91 -10.90 -11.39 -0.44
C LEU A 91 -10.75 -12.90 -0.27
N ARG A 92 -10.79 -13.38 0.99
CA ARG A 92 -10.77 -14.81 1.30
C ARG A 92 -11.95 -15.56 0.68
N SER A 93 -13.16 -15.02 0.76
CA SER A 93 -14.38 -15.67 0.20
C SER A 93 -14.32 -15.85 -1.32
N ILE A 94 -13.61 -14.97 -2.03
CA ILE A 94 -13.42 -15.04 -3.49
C ILE A 94 -12.09 -15.72 -3.87
N LYS A 95 -11.41 -16.38 -2.92
CA LYS A 95 -10.11 -17.03 -3.10
C LYS A 95 -9.05 -16.10 -3.70
N LYS A 96 -9.10 -14.81 -3.36
CA LYS A 96 -8.07 -13.82 -3.72
C LYS A 96 -7.29 -13.36 -2.50
N LEU A 97 -6.08 -12.92 -2.76
CA LEU A 97 -5.22 -12.28 -1.77
C LEU A 97 -5.02 -10.80 -2.13
N PRO A 98 -4.65 -9.96 -1.17
CA PRO A 98 -4.19 -8.62 -1.47
C PRO A 98 -2.98 -8.69 -2.40
N GLU A 99 -2.99 -7.85 -3.43
CA GLU A 99 -1.81 -7.61 -4.25
C GLU A 99 -0.67 -7.14 -3.35
N ARG A 100 0.53 -7.61 -3.65
CA ARG A 100 1.71 -7.33 -2.82
C ARG A 100 2.96 -7.30 -3.68
N ILE A 101 4.02 -6.75 -3.12
CA ILE A 101 5.34 -6.78 -3.71
C ILE A 101 6.28 -7.57 -2.81
N ALA A 102 7.22 -8.25 -3.43
CA ALA A 102 8.38 -8.85 -2.77
C ALA A 102 9.63 -8.15 -3.31
N LEU A 103 10.32 -7.44 -2.42
CA LEU A 103 11.58 -6.76 -2.71
C LEU A 103 12.72 -7.62 -2.19
N LEU A 104 13.70 -7.91 -3.02
CA LEU A 104 14.95 -8.55 -2.62
C LEU A 104 16.05 -7.48 -2.55
N GLY A 105 16.90 -7.55 -1.54
CA GLY A 105 17.91 -6.52 -1.35
C GLY A 105 18.79 -6.72 -0.13
N ASP A 106 19.47 -5.65 0.25
CA ASP A 106 20.37 -5.63 1.41
C ASP A 106 19.84 -4.69 2.49
N VAL A 107 19.98 -5.11 3.74
CA VAL A 107 19.55 -4.39 4.93
C VAL A 107 20.79 -3.77 5.59
N CYS A 108 21.13 -2.55 5.20
CA CYS A 108 22.34 -1.88 5.69
C CYS A 108 22.05 -1.03 6.94
N PRO A 109 22.81 -1.19 8.04
CA PRO A 109 22.66 -0.34 9.22
C PRO A 109 23.03 1.10 8.91
N LEU A 110 22.30 2.06 9.48
CA LEU A 110 22.66 3.47 9.40
C LEU A 110 23.53 3.88 10.59
N LYS A 111 24.52 4.74 10.32
CA LYS A 111 25.28 5.43 11.36
C LYS A 111 24.36 6.40 12.13
N ASP A 112 24.66 6.66 13.40
CA ASP A 112 23.79 7.43 14.31
C ASP A 112 23.33 8.79 13.76
N GLY A 113 24.23 9.55 13.11
CA GLY A 113 23.88 10.83 12.48
C GLY A 113 22.85 10.69 11.35
N MET A 114 22.92 9.61 10.56
CA MET A 114 21.95 9.33 9.49
C MET A 114 20.63 8.77 10.06
N ALA A 115 20.68 8.09 11.20
CA ALA A 115 19.48 7.64 11.90
C ALA A 115 18.66 8.83 12.41
N GLN A 116 19.30 9.87 12.96
CA GLN A 116 18.62 11.11 13.35
C GLN A 116 17.96 11.81 12.15
N LEU A 117 18.63 11.86 10.99
CA LEU A 117 18.04 12.40 9.76
C LEU A 117 16.84 11.58 9.28
N ALA A 118 16.88 10.25 9.44
CA ALA A 118 15.73 9.39 9.11
C ALA A 118 14.54 9.65 10.04
N MET A 119 14.78 9.91 11.33
CA MET A 119 13.75 10.35 12.27
C MET A 119 13.14 11.70 11.89
N GLY A 120 13.97 12.66 11.49
CA GLY A 120 13.50 13.95 10.94
C GLY A 120 12.59 13.76 9.72
N SER A 121 12.90 12.79 8.86
CA SER A 121 12.07 12.46 7.70
C SER A 121 10.72 11.84 8.05
N ILE A 122 10.59 11.13 9.18
CA ILE A 122 9.25 10.71 9.65
C ILE A 122 8.39 11.94 9.94
N LYS A 123 8.95 12.94 10.62
CA LYS A 123 8.25 14.18 10.97
C LYS A 123 7.84 14.95 9.71
N GLU A 124 8.74 15.08 8.74
CA GLU A 124 8.46 15.68 7.43
C GLU A 124 7.30 14.97 6.72
N VAL A 125 7.33 13.63 6.68
CA VAL A 125 6.29 12.83 6.06
C VAL A 125 4.93 13.06 6.71
N ILE A 126 4.84 13.00 8.04
CA ILE A 126 3.60 13.25 8.78
C ILE A 126 3.08 14.67 8.52
N GLN A 127 3.96 15.67 8.54
CA GLN A 127 3.59 17.06 8.27
C GLN A 127 3.12 17.26 6.83
N SER A 128 3.75 16.62 5.86
CA SER A 128 3.35 16.69 4.45
C SER A 128 1.96 16.11 4.22
N GLU A 129 1.65 14.98 4.86
CA GLU A 129 0.31 14.38 4.80
C GLU A 129 -0.73 15.29 5.46
N GLN A 130 -0.43 15.83 6.64
CA GLN A 130 -1.35 16.73 7.34
C GLN A 130 -1.62 18.00 6.53
N ARG A 131 -0.59 18.57 5.91
CA ARG A 131 -0.72 19.73 5.03
C ARG A 131 -1.61 19.42 3.83
N ALA A 132 -1.35 18.31 3.13
CA ALA A 132 -2.16 17.89 2.00
C ALA A 132 -3.64 17.63 2.39
N MET A 133 -3.91 17.12 3.59
CA MET A 133 -5.29 17.02 4.08
C MET A 133 -5.91 18.40 4.33
N ASN A 134 -5.19 19.31 4.97
CA ASN A 134 -5.70 20.65 5.28
C ASN A 134 -5.95 21.51 4.04
N GLU A 135 -5.13 21.34 2.99
CA GLU A 135 -5.28 22.02 1.69
C GLU A 135 -6.34 21.37 0.79
N SER A 136 -6.85 20.19 1.17
CA SER A 136 -7.86 19.48 0.37
C SER A 136 -9.24 20.13 0.48
N THR A 137 -10.07 19.97 -0.55
CA THR A 137 -11.44 20.46 -0.54
C THR A 137 -12.26 19.78 0.56
N TYR A 138 -13.34 20.43 1.00
CA TYR A 138 -14.25 19.90 2.02
C TYR A 138 -14.70 18.46 1.72
N THR A 139 -15.04 18.16 0.47
CA THR A 139 -15.47 16.82 0.04
C THR A 139 -14.38 15.77 0.25
N VAL A 140 -13.13 16.07 -0.13
CA VAL A 140 -11.99 15.15 0.03
C VAL A 140 -11.66 14.96 1.51
N SER A 141 -11.56 16.06 2.26
CA SER A 141 -11.38 16.04 3.72
C SER A 141 -12.46 15.22 4.42
N SER A 142 -13.72 15.36 4.02
CA SER A 142 -14.85 14.59 4.57
C SER A 142 -14.73 13.08 4.33
N VAL A 143 -14.14 12.66 3.21
CA VAL A 143 -13.84 11.24 2.96
C VAL A 143 -12.69 10.79 3.85
N LEU A 144 -11.57 11.50 3.84
CA LEU A 144 -10.37 11.12 4.59
C LEU A 144 -10.61 11.08 6.10
N ASN A 145 -11.34 12.05 6.66
CA ASN A 145 -11.62 12.14 8.09
C ASN A 145 -12.67 11.13 8.58
N SER A 146 -13.48 10.57 7.69
CA SER A 146 -14.44 9.52 8.04
C SER A 146 -13.80 8.14 8.24
N SER A 147 -12.54 7.97 7.80
CA SER A 147 -11.80 6.72 7.90
C SER A 147 -11.45 6.35 9.35
N ASN A 148 -11.21 5.07 9.59
CA ASN A 148 -10.75 4.59 10.88
C ASN A 148 -9.29 4.99 11.13
N LEU A 149 -9.08 5.94 12.02
CA LEU A 149 -7.74 6.45 12.35
C LEU A 149 -6.76 5.34 12.79
N ILE A 150 -7.24 4.36 13.57
CA ILE A 150 -6.39 3.32 14.15
C ILE A 150 -5.88 2.34 13.08
N THR A 151 -6.72 1.99 12.11
CA THR A 151 -6.40 0.94 11.13
C THR A 151 -5.94 1.45 9.77
N THR A 152 -6.17 2.74 9.47
CA THR A 152 -5.89 3.31 8.15
C THR A 152 -4.94 4.50 8.18
N SER A 153 -4.68 5.11 9.35
CA SER A 153 -3.83 6.28 9.42
C SER A 153 -2.36 5.89 9.54
N ARG A 154 -1.67 6.04 8.41
CA ARG A 154 -0.22 5.91 8.32
C ARG A 154 0.49 6.84 9.29
N SER A 155 0.08 8.11 9.34
CA SER A 155 0.67 9.13 10.20
C SER A 155 0.61 8.76 11.68
N GLU A 156 -0.55 8.30 12.18
CA GLU A 156 -0.71 7.90 13.59
C GLU A 156 0.19 6.70 13.93
N SER A 157 0.25 5.70 13.05
CA SER A 157 1.14 4.55 13.24
C SER A 157 2.63 4.92 13.24
N LEU A 158 3.02 5.97 12.51
CA LEU A 158 4.39 6.48 12.46
C LEU A 158 4.71 7.40 13.65
N LYS A 159 3.73 8.09 14.25
CA LYS A 159 3.93 8.87 15.49
C LYS A 159 4.43 7.99 16.63
N GLU A 160 3.98 6.74 16.72
CA GLU A 160 4.48 5.77 17.70
C GLU A 160 6.01 5.56 17.63
N LEU A 161 6.64 5.80 16.47
CA LEU A 161 8.11 5.75 16.34
C LEU A 161 8.79 7.01 16.93
N LEU A 162 8.10 8.15 16.95
CA LEU A 162 8.58 9.42 17.49
C LEU A 162 8.37 9.53 19.00
N ASP A 163 7.25 9.01 19.50
CA ASP A 163 6.79 9.21 20.88
C ASP A 163 7.52 8.31 21.91
N GLY A 164 8.60 7.64 21.51
CA GLY A 164 9.48 6.88 22.41
C GLY A 164 8.92 5.52 22.87
N GLY A 165 7.89 4.99 22.20
CA GLY A 165 7.25 3.70 22.56
C GLY A 165 8.14 2.46 22.46
N GLY A 166 9.37 2.60 21.96
CA GLY A 166 10.39 1.55 21.94
C GLY A 166 11.74 2.06 21.43
N LYS A 167 12.83 1.35 21.76
CA LYS A 167 14.13 1.59 21.14
C LYS A 167 14.22 0.83 19.82
N TYR A 168 14.54 1.55 18.75
CA TYR A 168 14.62 1.01 17.39
C TYR A 168 15.99 1.31 16.79
N ARG A 169 16.49 0.38 15.99
CA ARG A 169 17.61 0.62 15.07
C ARG A 169 17.06 0.89 13.68
N VAL A 170 17.69 1.86 13.00
CA VAL A 170 17.27 2.29 11.67
C VAL A 170 18.19 1.69 10.62
N TYR A 171 17.59 1.07 9.61
CA TYR A 171 18.28 0.46 8.49
C TYR A 171 17.83 1.08 7.18
N ARG A 172 18.72 1.10 6.20
CA ARG A 172 18.38 1.40 4.80
C ARG A 172 18.27 0.09 4.03
N PHE A 173 17.14 -0.10 3.34
CA PHE A 173 16.98 -1.22 2.44
C PHE A 173 17.41 -0.84 1.03
N ASN A 174 18.45 -1.50 0.51
CA ASN A 174 18.87 -1.34 -0.88
C ASN A 174 18.16 -2.38 -1.73
N ILE A 175 17.17 -1.95 -2.50
CA ILE A 175 16.42 -2.83 -3.40
C ILE A 175 17.34 -3.26 -4.55
N ARG A 176 17.46 -4.57 -4.76
CA ARG A 176 18.17 -5.18 -5.91
C ARG A 176 17.19 -5.63 -6.99
N SER A 177 16.07 -6.22 -6.59
CA SER A 177 15.00 -6.62 -7.51
C SER A 177 13.63 -6.54 -6.86
N CYS A 178 12.59 -6.51 -7.68
CA CYS A 178 11.20 -6.38 -7.28
C CYS A 178 10.34 -7.40 -8.03
N MET A 179 9.48 -8.10 -7.29
CA MET A 179 8.44 -8.95 -7.85
C MET A 179 7.08 -8.42 -7.45
N PHE A 180 6.20 -8.26 -8.43
CA PHE A 180 4.77 -8.03 -8.20
C PHE A 180 4.06 -9.37 -8.01
N VAL A 181 3.18 -9.45 -7.02
CA VAL A 181 2.35 -10.63 -6.77
C VAL A 181 0.89 -10.21 -6.86
N ASP A 182 0.20 -10.77 -7.85
CA ASP A 182 -1.19 -10.41 -8.12
C ASP A 182 -2.17 -11.05 -7.12
N GLY A 183 -3.46 -10.70 -7.24
CA GLY A 183 -4.49 -11.20 -6.33
C GLY A 183 -4.76 -12.70 -6.41
N TYR A 184 -4.21 -13.40 -7.41
CA TYR A 184 -4.27 -14.87 -7.54
C TYR A 184 -2.98 -15.54 -7.06
N GLY A 185 -2.00 -14.77 -6.59
CA GLY A 185 -0.70 -15.27 -6.15
C GLY A 185 0.29 -15.50 -7.29
N ARG A 186 0.00 -15.06 -8.52
CA ARG A 186 0.95 -15.15 -9.62
C ARG A 186 2.01 -14.06 -9.47
N THR A 187 3.25 -14.43 -9.72
CA THR A 187 4.41 -13.55 -9.61
C THR A 187 4.78 -12.99 -10.98
N HIS A 188 5.12 -11.70 -11.01
CA HIS A 188 5.54 -10.97 -12.20
C HIS A 188 6.83 -10.23 -11.84
N GLU A 189 7.91 -10.50 -12.56
CA GLU A 189 9.16 -9.78 -12.39
C GLU A 189 9.02 -8.36 -12.91
N VAL A 190 9.67 -7.41 -12.24
CA VAL A 190 9.65 -5.99 -12.60
C VAL A 190 11.07 -5.55 -12.88
N GLU A 191 11.30 -5.04 -14.09
CA GLU A 191 12.59 -4.49 -14.48
C GLU A 191 13.01 -3.36 -13.54
N SER A 192 14.25 -3.42 -13.06
CA SER A 192 14.77 -2.45 -12.10
C SER A 192 14.77 -1.02 -12.67
N GLU A 193 15.06 -0.86 -13.96
CA GLU A 193 15.03 0.43 -14.64
C GLU A 193 13.63 1.06 -14.65
N ASP A 194 12.61 0.24 -14.95
CA ASP A 194 11.21 0.68 -14.96
C ASP A 194 10.75 1.01 -13.55
N PHE A 195 11.14 0.20 -12.56
CA PHE A 195 10.86 0.48 -11.16
C PHE A 195 11.45 1.82 -10.73
N GLU A 196 12.70 2.11 -11.07
CA GLU A 196 13.36 3.38 -10.71
C GLU A 196 12.74 4.60 -11.40
N ARG A 197 12.40 4.49 -12.70
CA ARG A 197 11.81 5.59 -13.49
C ARG A 197 10.35 5.88 -13.17
N SER A 198 9.61 4.88 -12.68
CA SER A 198 8.17 5.01 -12.40
C SER A 198 7.87 6.08 -11.35
N LYS A 199 6.70 6.72 -11.45
CA LYS A 199 6.27 7.72 -10.47
C LYS A 199 5.30 7.11 -9.47
N VAL A 200 5.36 7.60 -8.24
CA VAL A 200 4.37 7.26 -7.21
C VAL A 200 3.14 8.13 -7.46
N ASP A 201 1.97 7.52 -7.45
CA ASP A 201 0.68 8.22 -7.47
C ASP A 201 0.58 9.18 -6.26
N PRO A 202 0.25 10.47 -6.45
CA PRO A 202 0.08 11.42 -5.36
C PRO A 202 -0.91 10.99 -4.27
N LEU A 203 -1.89 10.16 -4.62
CA LEU A 203 -2.91 9.62 -3.72
C LEU A 203 -2.49 8.33 -3.00
N ALA A 204 -1.33 7.75 -3.34
CA ALA A 204 -0.86 6.49 -2.77
C ALA A 204 -0.85 6.54 -1.24
N SER A 205 -0.30 7.61 -0.65
CA SER A 205 -0.24 7.82 0.80
C SER A 205 -1.61 7.83 1.50
N PHE A 206 -2.68 8.17 0.76
CA PHE A 206 -4.05 8.27 1.27
C PHE A 206 -4.91 7.06 0.90
N SER A 207 -4.38 6.07 0.18
CA SER A 207 -5.19 4.97 -0.37
C SER A 207 -6.00 4.24 0.71
N ALA A 208 -5.40 3.91 1.85
CA ALA A 208 -6.10 3.24 2.95
C ALA A 208 -7.29 4.07 3.48
N LYS A 209 -7.08 5.39 3.68
CA LYS A 209 -8.10 6.32 4.15
C LYS A 209 -9.21 6.54 3.12
N LEU A 210 -8.86 6.67 1.85
CA LEU A 210 -9.82 6.83 0.75
C LEU A 210 -10.72 5.61 0.62
N ILE A 211 -10.12 4.41 0.60
CA ILE A 211 -10.84 3.14 0.51
C ILE A 211 -11.82 3.00 1.68
N ASP A 212 -11.35 3.18 2.90
CA ASP A 212 -12.19 3.04 4.09
C ASP A 212 -13.26 4.13 4.17
N GLY A 213 -12.91 5.39 3.91
CA GLY A 213 -13.84 6.52 3.94
C GLY A 213 -14.96 6.43 2.91
N ILE A 214 -14.69 5.89 1.71
CA ILE A 214 -15.73 5.58 0.72
C ILE A 214 -16.63 4.45 1.23
N ASN A 215 -16.03 3.37 1.73
CA ASN A 215 -16.76 2.17 2.15
C ASN A 215 -17.63 2.40 3.40
N ARG A 216 -17.32 3.39 4.25
CA ARG A 216 -18.08 3.72 5.46
C ARG A 216 -19.40 4.46 5.21
N SER A 217 -19.55 5.17 4.09
CA SER A 217 -20.78 5.90 3.77
C SER A 217 -21.62 5.12 2.77
N GLU A 218 -22.89 4.87 3.09
CA GLU A 218 -23.81 4.22 2.15
C GLU A 218 -24.00 5.05 0.88
N ALA A 219 -24.17 6.36 1.01
CA ALA A 219 -24.29 7.27 -0.13
C ALA A 219 -23.06 7.19 -1.04
N ARG A 220 -21.84 7.19 -0.48
CA ARG A 220 -20.59 7.07 -1.26
C ARG A 220 -20.45 5.70 -1.92
N ARG A 221 -20.83 4.62 -1.23
CA ARG A 221 -20.88 3.28 -1.84
C ARG A 221 -21.87 3.22 -3.01
N ARG A 222 -23.06 3.80 -2.87
CA ARG A 222 -24.05 3.91 -3.96
C ARG A 222 -23.53 4.74 -5.12
N ALA A 223 -22.87 5.86 -4.86
CA ALA A 223 -22.21 6.68 -5.88
C ALA A 223 -21.11 5.89 -6.62
N LEU A 224 -20.30 5.11 -5.90
CA LEU A 224 -19.27 4.25 -6.51
C LEU A 224 -19.88 3.18 -7.43
N ILE A 225 -21.02 2.59 -7.04
CA ILE A 225 -21.77 1.66 -7.89
C ILE A 225 -22.22 2.37 -9.17
N LEU A 226 -22.88 3.52 -9.06
CA LEU A 226 -23.35 4.29 -10.22
C LEU A 226 -22.19 4.67 -11.15
N PHE A 227 -21.07 5.11 -10.59
CA PHE A 227 -19.85 5.39 -11.34
C PHE A 227 -19.41 4.16 -12.15
N CYS A 228 -19.40 2.97 -11.55
CA CYS A 228 -19.05 1.76 -12.28
C CYS A 228 -20.08 1.37 -13.34
N LEU A 229 -21.37 1.55 -13.09
CA LEU A 229 -22.40 1.26 -14.08
C LEU A 229 -22.23 2.16 -15.32
N ILE A 230 -22.04 3.46 -15.08
CA ILE A 230 -22.01 4.49 -16.14
C ILE A 230 -20.68 4.46 -16.90
N TYR A 231 -19.55 4.51 -16.20
CA TYR A 231 -18.24 4.74 -16.82
C TYR A 231 -17.50 3.46 -17.15
N LEU A 232 -17.83 2.37 -16.45
CA LEU A 232 -17.13 1.09 -16.61
C LEU A 232 -18.00 0.06 -17.37
N ASN A 233 -19.24 0.40 -17.72
CA ASN A 233 -20.19 -0.50 -18.40
C ASN A 233 -20.32 -1.85 -17.66
N ALA A 234 -20.31 -1.77 -16.33
CA ALA A 234 -20.52 -2.90 -15.45
C ALA A 234 -21.98 -3.31 -15.52
N ASN A 235 -22.37 -4.19 -16.44
CA ASN A 235 -23.75 -4.64 -16.53
C ASN A 235 -24.09 -5.52 -15.31
N ALA A 236 -24.73 -4.94 -14.29
CA ALA A 236 -24.96 -5.60 -13.02
C ALA A 236 -26.45 -5.64 -12.72
N ARG A 237 -27.07 -6.76 -13.09
CA ARG A 237 -28.46 -7.10 -12.75
C ARG A 237 -28.50 -7.54 -11.29
N GLY A 238 -28.87 -6.65 -10.37
CA GLY A 238 -29.07 -6.97 -8.95
C GLY A 238 -28.75 -5.81 -8.01
N THR A 239 -29.13 -5.92 -6.74
CA THR A 239 -28.81 -4.92 -5.71
C THR A 239 -27.32 -4.94 -5.42
N LEU A 240 -26.57 -3.94 -5.87
CA LEU A 240 -25.11 -3.97 -5.84
C LEU A 240 -24.53 -3.53 -4.49
N SER A 241 -23.44 -4.17 -4.07
CA SER A 241 -22.49 -3.58 -3.13
C SER A 241 -21.17 -3.35 -3.86
N ALA A 242 -20.70 -2.09 -3.92
CA ALA A 242 -19.35 -1.78 -4.35
C ALA A 242 -18.45 -1.68 -3.11
N LEU A 243 -17.27 -2.30 -3.20
CA LEU A 243 -16.19 -2.11 -2.25
C LEU A 243 -14.95 -1.67 -3.04
N SER A 244 -14.43 -0.50 -2.69
CA SER A 244 -13.13 -0.09 -3.18
C SER A 244 -12.07 -1.05 -2.62
N LEU A 245 -11.30 -1.68 -3.49
CA LEU A 245 -10.08 -2.42 -3.18
C LEU A 245 -8.90 -1.59 -3.68
N PRO A 246 -7.68 -1.85 -3.18
CA PRO A 246 -6.54 -0.96 -3.41
C PRO A 246 -6.11 -0.78 -4.87
N SER A 247 -6.58 -1.64 -5.77
CA SER A 247 -6.34 -1.55 -7.22
C SER A 247 -7.53 -2.08 -8.04
N THR A 248 -8.70 -2.27 -7.41
CA THR A 248 -9.88 -2.89 -8.05
C THR A 248 -11.17 -2.40 -7.39
N ILE A 249 -12.27 -2.22 -8.12
CA ILE A 249 -13.61 -2.11 -7.52
C ILE A 249 -14.24 -3.48 -7.60
N LEU A 250 -14.61 -4.04 -6.45
CA LEU A 250 -15.47 -5.22 -6.41
C LEU A 250 -16.92 -4.77 -6.47
N LEU A 251 -17.68 -5.26 -7.45
CA LEU A 251 -19.13 -5.16 -7.52
C LEU A 251 -19.74 -6.53 -7.21
N ARG A 252 -20.59 -6.62 -6.18
CA ARG A 252 -21.33 -7.85 -5.84
C ARG A 252 -22.84 -7.65 -5.99
N PRO A 253 -23.58 -8.51 -6.71
CA PRO A 253 -25.04 -8.57 -6.63
C PRO A 253 -25.47 -9.17 -5.27
N ARG A 254 -26.39 -8.54 -4.55
CA ARG A 254 -27.09 -9.14 -3.42
C ARG A 254 -27.99 -10.26 -3.96
N GLY A 255 -27.85 -11.46 -3.40
CA GLY A 255 -28.78 -12.57 -3.63
C GLY A 255 -28.16 -13.91 -4.03
N GLU A 256 -26.90 -13.95 -4.48
CA GLU A 256 -26.30 -15.23 -4.90
C GLU A 256 -25.46 -15.85 -3.77
N THR A 257 -25.99 -16.93 -3.22
CA THR A 257 -25.28 -17.93 -2.42
C THR A 257 -24.35 -18.76 -3.31
N GLY A 258 -23.12 -18.98 -2.84
CA GLY A 258 -22.34 -20.18 -3.17
C GLY A 258 -21.55 -20.19 -4.48
N GLU A 259 -22.17 -20.18 -5.65
CA GLU A 259 -21.57 -20.91 -6.79
C GLU A 259 -21.43 -20.19 -8.14
N LYS A 260 -21.91 -18.96 -8.31
CA LYS A 260 -21.77 -18.24 -9.61
C LYS A 260 -21.30 -16.79 -9.47
N ILE A 261 -20.19 -16.56 -8.78
CA ILE A 261 -19.54 -15.25 -8.75
C ILE A 261 -18.87 -14.95 -10.11
N ARG A 262 -19.65 -14.55 -11.12
CA ARG A 262 -19.10 -13.85 -12.32
C ARG A 262 -19.12 -12.35 -12.08
N GLY A 263 -18.24 -11.87 -11.19
CA GLY A 263 -17.97 -10.45 -11.06
C GLY A 263 -17.29 -9.92 -12.33
N ARG A 264 -17.75 -8.78 -12.85
CA ARG A 264 -16.94 -7.94 -13.76
C ARG A 264 -16.11 -6.99 -12.92
N TRP A 265 -14.82 -6.92 -13.22
CA TRP A 265 -13.82 -6.25 -12.41
C TRP A 265 -13.30 -5.04 -13.16
N PHE A 266 -13.18 -3.92 -12.44
CA PHE A 266 -12.63 -2.70 -12.99
C PHE A 266 -11.51 -2.21 -12.09
N THR A 267 -10.39 -1.81 -12.69
CA THR A 267 -9.27 -1.17 -12.02
C THR A 267 -9.57 0.33 -11.88
N PRO A 268 -9.77 0.87 -10.66
CA PRO A 268 -10.08 2.27 -10.45
C PRO A 268 -8.79 3.08 -10.31
N TRP A 269 -8.13 3.34 -11.44
CA TRP A 269 -7.17 4.44 -11.52
C TRP A 269 -7.83 5.51 -12.38
N MET A 270 -8.77 6.23 -11.77
CA MET A 270 -9.50 7.34 -12.38
C MET A 270 -9.53 8.50 -11.40
N LEU A 271 -8.40 9.17 -11.22
CA LEU A 271 -8.35 10.51 -10.63
C LEU A 271 -7.13 11.29 -11.20
N GLU A 272 -6.86 11.17 -12.50
CA GLU A 272 -5.90 12.07 -13.15
C GLU A 272 -6.31 12.34 -14.60
N ASN A 273 -7.34 13.18 -14.75
CA ASN A 273 -7.48 14.16 -15.82
C ASN A 273 -8.83 14.87 -15.70
N SER A 274 -8.86 15.85 -14.79
CA SER A 274 -9.81 16.95 -14.86
C SER A 274 -9.02 18.24 -14.77
N ARG A 275 -8.08 18.42 -15.71
CA ARG A 275 -7.60 19.76 -16.05
C ARG A 275 -8.71 20.44 -16.84
N LEU A 276 -9.32 21.42 -16.19
CA LEU A 276 -9.60 22.75 -16.74
C LEU A 276 -9.81 22.75 -18.27
N GLN A 277 -11.06 22.60 -18.71
CA GLN A 277 -11.52 23.40 -19.83
C GLN A 277 -12.42 24.49 -19.26
N HIS A 278 -11.89 25.71 -19.31
CA HIS A 278 -12.65 26.93 -19.18
C HIS A 278 -13.89 26.89 -20.07
N ILE A 279 -15.03 27.14 -19.45
CA ILE A 279 -16.19 27.84 -20.01
C ILE A 279 -16.31 28.98 -18.98
N ASP A 280 -15.95 30.22 -19.26
CA ASP A 280 -16.42 31.07 -20.36
C ASP A 280 -15.35 31.53 -21.37
#